data_AF-A0A950RQV4-F1
#
_entry.id   AF-A0A950RQV4-F1
#
_cell.length_a   1.000
_cell.length_b   1.000
_cell.length_c   1.000
_cell.angle_alpha   90.00
_cell.angle_beta   90.00
_cell.angle_gamma   90.00
#
_symmetry.space_group_name_H-M   'P 1'
#
loop_
_entity.id
_entity.type
_entity.pdbx_description
1 polymer ?
#
loop_
_entity_poly.entity_id
_entity_poly.type
_entity_poly.pdbx_seq_one_letter_code
_entity_poly.pdbx_strand_id
1 'polypeptide(L)'
;MKRTLYSAVAAVLLGAATVVVPSIANAQDDDGRVFADTGYSVSDDNIWSYFNQFGGVATFGEPISREFTLAGRNVQVFQNAALAVQPDGSVQPLQLSDPGLVPYTKLNGLTLPASDQAIAFVAPSPDQPNYDARLQVYVQATVPDTWNGQHVGFYSTFVNDGGAAVWGLPVSTPAADPNNPSFVYQRFQNGVLFYDASSGTTQALPLGQYLKTILTGQNVPADLASEAAGASLFGQYQHADAFVPDAS
;
A
#
# COMPACT_ATOMS: atom_id res chain seq x y z
N MET A 1 -47.67 -19.91 -85.39
CA MET A 1 -46.74 -19.33 -86.39
C MET A 1 -46.36 -17.93 -85.93
N LYS A 2 -45.04 -17.71 -85.84
CA LYS A 2 -44.29 -16.44 -85.78
C LYS A 2 -44.41 -15.56 -84.52
N ARG A 3 -43.20 -15.17 -84.08
CA ARG A 3 -42.76 -14.47 -82.87
C ARG A 3 -42.58 -12.99 -83.19
N THR A 4 -42.80 -12.08 -82.25
CA THR A 4 -42.01 -10.83 -82.17
C THR A 4 -41.76 -10.42 -80.72
N LEU A 5 -40.51 -10.04 -80.47
CA LEU A 5 -39.84 -9.68 -79.22
C LEU A 5 -40.34 -8.36 -78.62
N TYR A 6 -40.23 -8.23 -77.29
CA TYR A 6 -39.97 -6.95 -76.61
C TYR A 6 -38.80 -7.08 -75.65
N SER A 7 -37.98 -6.03 -75.66
CA SER A 7 -36.62 -5.91 -75.16
C SER A 7 -36.50 -5.94 -73.64
N ALA A 8 -35.37 -6.49 -73.18
CA ALA A 8 -34.90 -6.44 -71.82
C ALA A 8 -34.33 -5.06 -71.45
N VAL A 9 -34.61 -4.60 -70.23
CA VAL A 9 -33.76 -3.64 -69.51
C VAL A 9 -33.51 -4.23 -68.12
N ALA A 10 -32.28 -4.66 -67.90
CA ALA A 10 -31.77 -5.08 -66.60
C ALA A 10 -31.11 -3.87 -65.93
N ALA A 11 -31.62 -3.45 -64.78
CA ALA A 11 -30.92 -2.54 -63.89
C ALA A 11 -30.27 -3.37 -62.77
N VAL A 12 -28.94 -3.42 -62.79
CA VAL A 12 -28.09 -4.06 -61.78
C VAL A 12 -28.04 -3.14 -60.55
N LEU A 13 -28.53 -3.63 -59.41
CA LEU A 13 -28.26 -3.03 -58.10
C LEU A 13 -27.06 -3.74 -57.49
N LEU A 14 -25.93 -3.04 -57.37
CA LEU A 14 -24.80 -3.49 -56.56
C LEU A 14 -25.18 -3.37 -55.07
N GLY A 15 -25.36 -4.51 -54.40
CA GLY A 15 -25.37 -4.58 -52.94
C GLY A 15 -23.93 -4.69 -52.42
N ALA A 16 -23.47 -3.68 -51.67
CA ALA A 16 -22.25 -3.78 -50.90
C ALA A 16 -22.53 -4.61 -49.63
N ALA A 17 -21.96 -5.81 -49.55
CA ALA A 17 -22.01 -6.63 -48.34
C ALA A 17 -20.94 -6.14 -47.35
N THR A 18 -21.34 -5.60 -46.21
CA THR A 18 -20.46 -5.33 -45.08
C THR A 18 -20.14 -6.64 -44.37
N VAL A 19 -18.89 -7.05 -44.41
CA VAL A 19 -18.40 -8.17 -43.60
C VAL A 19 -18.17 -7.64 -42.19
N VAL A 20 -19.08 -7.97 -41.27
CA VAL A 20 -18.86 -7.74 -39.84
C VAL A 20 -17.91 -8.83 -39.36
N VAL A 21 -16.64 -8.46 -39.17
CA VAL A 21 -15.69 -9.34 -38.50
C VAL A 21 -15.95 -9.22 -37.00
N PRO A 22 -16.29 -10.30 -36.27
CA PRO A 22 -16.35 -10.22 -34.82
C PRO A 22 -14.93 -10.01 -34.31
N SER A 23 -14.66 -8.82 -33.77
CA SER A 23 -13.48 -8.60 -32.94
C SER A 23 -13.64 -9.47 -31.70
N ILE A 24 -12.82 -10.51 -31.60
CA ILE A 24 -12.54 -11.17 -30.32
C ILE A 24 -11.76 -10.13 -29.51
N ALA A 25 -12.48 -9.28 -28.79
CA ALA A 25 -11.88 -8.55 -27.69
C ALA A 25 -11.41 -9.63 -26.71
N ASN A 26 -10.10 -9.78 -26.55
CA ASN A 26 -9.57 -10.45 -25.37
C ASN A 26 -10.01 -9.59 -24.19
N ALA A 27 -11.16 -9.93 -23.59
CA ALA A 27 -11.36 -9.65 -22.19
C ALA A 27 -10.27 -10.45 -21.47
N GLN A 28 -9.08 -9.84 -21.32
CA GLN A 28 -8.27 -10.20 -20.17
C GLN A 28 -9.22 -10.03 -19.00
N ASP A 29 -9.52 -11.14 -18.32
CA ASP A 29 -10.33 -11.12 -17.12
C ASP A 29 -9.92 -9.91 -16.29
N ASP A 30 -10.90 -9.08 -15.94
CA ASP A 30 -10.74 -8.07 -14.91
C ASP A 30 -10.52 -8.83 -13.61
N ASP A 31 -9.30 -9.33 -13.39
CA ASP A 31 -8.90 -10.17 -12.24
C ASP A 31 -8.92 -9.36 -10.92
N GLY A 32 -9.59 -8.21 -10.91
CA GLY A 32 -9.70 -7.28 -9.78
C GLY A 32 -8.38 -6.59 -9.43
N ARG A 33 -7.34 -6.77 -10.25
CA ARG A 33 -5.97 -6.32 -9.96
C ARG A 33 -5.69 -4.88 -10.35
N VAL A 34 -6.59 -4.21 -11.07
CA VAL A 34 -6.43 -2.83 -11.55
C VAL A 34 -7.24 -1.88 -10.69
N PHE A 35 -6.60 -0.82 -10.20
CA PHE A 35 -7.20 0.13 -9.28
C PHE A 35 -7.41 1.46 -9.99
N ALA A 36 -8.67 1.82 -10.24
CA ALA A 36 -9.01 2.95 -11.11
C ALA A 36 -8.61 4.33 -10.52
N ASP A 37 -8.69 4.48 -9.20
CA ASP A 37 -8.43 5.76 -8.53
C ASP A 37 -6.95 6.14 -8.59
N THR A 38 -6.06 5.15 -8.51
CA THR A 38 -4.61 5.33 -8.58
C THR A 38 -4.02 5.01 -9.95
N GLY A 39 -4.71 4.23 -10.77
CA GLY A 39 -4.32 3.78 -12.11
C GLY A 39 -3.23 2.70 -12.12
N TYR A 40 -2.89 2.12 -10.97
CA TYR A 40 -1.90 1.04 -10.86
C TYR A 40 -2.56 -0.33 -10.77
N SER A 41 -1.78 -1.36 -11.05
CA SER A 41 -2.18 -2.76 -10.87
C SER A 41 -1.25 -3.53 -9.93
N VAL A 42 -1.72 -4.64 -9.37
CA VAL A 42 -0.87 -5.59 -8.62
C VAL A 42 -0.65 -6.82 -9.51
N SER A 43 0.46 -6.84 -10.26
CA SER A 43 0.70 -7.85 -11.30
C SER A 43 1.40 -9.10 -10.75
N ASP A 44 2.31 -8.96 -9.79
CA ASP A 44 3.00 -10.07 -9.13
C ASP A 44 2.04 -10.94 -8.29
N ASP A 45 1.99 -12.24 -8.58
CA ASP A 45 1.08 -13.18 -7.92
C ASP A 45 1.36 -13.36 -6.42
N ASN A 46 2.62 -13.27 -5.99
CA ASN A 46 2.96 -13.40 -4.58
C ASN A 46 2.49 -12.16 -3.81
N ILE A 47 2.71 -10.97 -4.37
CA ILE A 47 2.22 -9.72 -3.80
C ILE A 47 0.69 -9.71 -3.77
N TRP A 48 0.04 -10.12 -4.86
CA TRP A 48 -1.43 -10.22 -4.93
C TRP A 48 -2.01 -11.18 -3.90
N SER A 49 -1.40 -12.36 -3.74
CA SER A 49 -1.82 -13.35 -2.74
C SER A 49 -1.69 -12.79 -1.32
N TYR A 50 -0.55 -12.15 -1.01
CA TYR A 50 -0.32 -11.54 0.31
C TYR A 50 -1.29 -10.40 0.60
N PHE A 51 -1.49 -9.51 -0.38
CA PHE A 51 -2.42 -8.39 -0.31
C PHE A 51 -3.84 -8.87 0.03
N ASN A 52 -4.37 -9.85 -0.71
CA ASN A 52 -5.71 -10.39 -0.45
C ASN A 52 -5.81 -11.17 0.86
N GLN A 53 -4.77 -11.91 1.23
CA GLN A 53 -4.73 -12.66 2.49
C GLN A 53 -4.93 -11.75 3.71
N PHE A 54 -4.38 -10.54 3.65
CA PHE A 54 -4.38 -9.59 4.76
C PHE A 54 -5.29 -8.38 4.51
N GLY A 55 -6.47 -8.58 3.91
CA GLY A 55 -7.52 -7.57 3.87
C GLY A 55 -7.47 -6.58 2.70
N GLY A 56 -6.46 -6.69 1.83
CA GLY A 56 -6.35 -5.91 0.60
C GLY A 56 -6.36 -4.40 0.86
N VAL A 57 -7.21 -3.68 0.14
CA VAL A 57 -7.32 -2.21 0.21
C VAL A 57 -7.63 -1.73 1.63
N ALA A 58 -8.42 -2.49 2.41
CA ALA A 58 -8.77 -2.08 3.77
C ALA A 58 -7.54 -1.96 4.69
N THR A 59 -6.48 -2.72 4.41
CA THR A 59 -5.27 -2.76 5.22
C THR A 59 -4.12 -1.99 4.57
N PHE A 60 -3.83 -2.24 3.29
CA PHE A 60 -2.68 -1.66 2.61
C PHE A 60 -3.00 -0.34 1.88
N GLY A 61 -4.28 -0.04 1.66
CA GLY A 61 -4.72 0.95 0.68
C GLY A 61 -4.43 0.50 -0.75
N GLU A 62 -4.66 1.38 -1.71
CA GLU A 62 -4.42 1.11 -3.12
C GLU A 62 -2.92 1.08 -3.49
N PRO A 63 -2.51 0.35 -4.54
CA PRO A 63 -1.17 0.45 -5.08
C PRO A 63 -0.90 1.86 -5.62
N ILE A 64 0.29 2.39 -5.34
CA ILE A 64 0.72 3.71 -5.81
C ILE A 64 2.04 3.65 -6.59
N SER A 65 2.48 2.45 -6.91
CA SER A 65 3.59 2.15 -7.81
C SER A 65 3.33 0.83 -8.55
N ARG A 66 4.03 0.63 -9.68
CA ARG A 66 4.35 -0.71 -10.20
C ARG A 66 5.42 -1.36 -9.33
N GLU A 67 5.74 -2.61 -9.63
CA GLU A 67 6.89 -3.31 -9.06
C GLU A 67 8.22 -2.68 -9.51
N PHE A 68 9.17 -2.57 -8.59
CA PHE A 68 10.52 -2.11 -8.88
C PHE A 68 11.54 -2.69 -7.89
N THR A 69 12.82 -2.61 -8.24
CA THR A 69 13.88 -3.07 -7.35
C THR A 69 14.26 -1.96 -6.35
N LEU A 70 14.12 -2.26 -5.05
CA LEU A 70 14.61 -1.42 -3.96
C LEU A 70 15.54 -2.25 -3.07
N ALA A 71 16.79 -1.80 -2.92
CA ALA A 71 17.83 -2.49 -2.14
C ALA A 71 17.96 -4.00 -2.48
N GLY A 72 17.83 -4.34 -3.77
CA GLY A 72 17.96 -5.71 -4.27
C GLY A 72 16.72 -6.60 -4.10
N ARG A 73 15.60 -6.07 -3.59
CA ARG A 73 14.32 -6.79 -3.48
C ARG A 73 13.31 -6.22 -4.48
N ASN A 74 12.46 -7.08 -5.02
CA ASN A 74 11.31 -6.64 -5.80
C ASN A 74 10.26 -6.08 -4.84
N VAL A 75 9.83 -4.84 -5.04
CA VAL A 75 8.97 -4.09 -4.13
C VAL A 75 7.83 -3.45 -4.89
N GLN A 76 6.64 -3.45 -4.29
CA GLN A 76 5.54 -2.60 -4.70
C GLN A 76 5.07 -1.73 -3.52
N VAL A 77 4.78 -0.46 -3.79
CA VAL A 77 4.33 0.51 -2.78
C VAL A 77 2.82 0.66 -2.86
N PHE A 78 2.17 0.57 -1.71
CA PHE A 78 0.75 0.83 -1.47
C PHE A 78 0.62 2.11 -0.65
N GLN A 79 -0.58 2.66 -0.47
CA GLN A 79 -0.76 3.90 0.31
C GLN A 79 -0.22 3.77 1.75
N ASN A 80 -0.49 2.65 2.41
CA ASN A 80 -0.18 2.44 3.84
C ASN A 80 1.11 1.63 4.07
N ALA A 81 1.60 0.90 3.06
CA ALA A 81 2.69 -0.04 3.22
C ALA A 81 3.56 -0.14 1.94
N ALA A 82 4.67 -0.86 2.03
CA ALA A 82 5.38 -1.36 0.87
C ALA A 82 5.63 -2.85 1.07
N LEU A 83 5.33 -3.67 0.06
CA LEU A 83 5.49 -5.12 0.11
C LEU A 83 6.72 -5.52 -0.70
N ALA A 84 7.54 -6.40 -0.15
CA ALA A 84 8.75 -6.90 -0.77
C ALA A 84 8.70 -8.42 -0.94
N VAL A 85 9.07 -8.88 -2.13
CA VAL A 85 9.32 -10.31 -2.39
C VAL A 85 10.71 -10.67 -1.87
N GLN A 86 10.76 -11.67 -1.01
CA GLN A 86 11.97 -12.21 -0.42
C GLN A 86 12.63 -13.22 -1.38
N PRO A 87 13.92 -13.57 -1.17
CA PRO A 87 14.63 -14.48 -2.08
C PRO A 87 14.01 -15.88 -2.20
N ASP A 88 13.22 -16.31 -1.21
CA ASP A 88 12.50 -17.57 -1.20
C ASP A 88 11.08 -17.49 -1.82
N GLY A 89 10.71 -16.32 -2.35
CA GLY A 89 9.40 -16.04 -2.94
C GLY A 89 8.32 -15.64 -1.94
N SER A 90 8.59 -15.69 -0.63
CA SER A 90 7.67 -15.17 0.37
C SER A 90 7.54 -13.65 0.27
N VAL A 91 6.41 -13.09 0.72
CA VAL A 91 6.20 -11.63 0.76
C VAL A 91 6.21 -11.17 2.20
N GLN A 92 6.91 -10.06 2.44
CA GLN A 92 6.90 -9.36 3.72
C GLN A 92 6.78 -7.85 3.50
N PRO A 93 6.09 -7.12 4.39
CA PRO A 93 6.14 -5.67 4.37
C PRO A 93 7.55 -5.18 4.68
N LEU A 94 7.95 -4.09 4.04
CA LEU A 94 9.14 -3.37 4.42
C LEU A 94 8.95 -2.77 5.82
N GLN A 95 9.98 -2.84 6.65
CA GLN A 95 10.03 -2.14 7.93
C GLN A 95 10.23 -0.65 7.65
N LEU A 96 9.14 0.07 7.36
CA LEU A 96 9.20 1.48 6.98
C LEU A 96 9.83 2.37 8.06
N SER A 97 9.87 1.91 9.32
CA SER A 97 10.59 2.58 10.41
C SER A 97 12.12 2.44 10.35
N ASP A 98 12.68 1.61 9.46
CA ASP A 98 14.12 1.43 9.35
C ASP A 98 14.84 2.73 8.91
N PRO A 99 16.07 2.94 9.40
CA PRO A 99 16.93 4.02 8.90
C PRO A 99 17.08 3.94 7.37
N GLY A 100 16.80 5.04 6.69
CA GLY A 100 16.89 5.13 5.22
C GLY A 100 15.57 4.92 4.49
N LEU A 101 14.50 4.51 5.17
CA LEU A 101 13.13 4.50 4.62
C LEU A 101 12.34 5.71 5.15
N VAL A 102 11.43 5.49 6.10
CA VAL A 102 10.58 6.54 6.70
C VAL A 102 10.67 6.52 8.24
N PRO A 103 11.87 6.68 8.84
CA PRO A 103 12.04 6.66 10.30
C PRO A 103 11.55 7.93 11.01
N TYR A 104 11.16 8.95 10.24
CA TYR A 104 11.01 10.33 10.68
C TYR A 104 9.84 10.56 11.65
N THR A 105 9.95 11.64 12.43
CA THR A 105 8.94 12.02 13.43
C THR A 105 8.11 13.22 13.00
N LYS A 106 8.56 13.97 11.99
CA LYS A 106 7.81 15.07 11.39
C LYS A 106 7.34 14.71 9.99
N LEU A 107 6.03 14.57 9.83
CA LEU A 107 5.41 14.15 8.58
C LEU A 107 4.24 15.08 8.26
N ASN A 108 4.45 16.05 7.36
CA ASN A 108 3.39 16.93 6.84
C ASN A 108 2.60 17.64 7.95
N GLY A 109 3.29 18.18 8.95
CA GLY A 109 2.72 18.86 10.12
C GLY A 109 2.40 17.95 11.30
N LEU A 110 2.39 16.62 11.11
CA LEU A 110 2.22 15.66 12.20
C LEU A 110 3.52 15.50 12.99
N THR A 111 3.39 15.28 14.30
CA THR A 111 4.50 14.95 15.20
C THR A 111 4.28 13.60 15.84
N LEU A 112 4.98 12.60 15.30
CA LEU A 112 4.93 11.21 15.77
C LEU A 112 5.86 10.97 16.96
N PRO A 113 5.57 9.98 17.83
CA PRO A 113 6.52 9.55 18.84
C PRO A 113 7.82 9.03 18.19
N ALA A 114 8.95 9.27 18.85
CA ALA A 114 10.19 8.59 18.48
C ALA A 114 10.08 7.09 18.79
N SER A 115 10.90 6.28 18.13
CA SER A 115 11.05 4.87 18.51
C SER A 115 11.62 4.77 19.93
N ASP A 116 11.02 3.90 20.73
CA ASP A 116 11.42 3.60 22.10
C ASP A 116 12.26 2.33 22.13
N GLN A 117 13.55 2.49 22.43
CA GLN A 117 14.49 1.38 22.53
C GLN A 117 14.11 0.37 23.62
N ALA A 118 13.44 0.80 24.70
CA ALA A 118 13.01 -0.11 25.76
C ALA A 118 11.87 -1.02 25.27
N ILE A 119 10.95 -0.50 24.46
CA ILE A 119 9.89 -1.30 23.82
C ILE A 119 10.51 -2.33 22.88
N ALA A 120 11.41 -1.90 22.00
CA ALA A 120 12.09 -2.81 21.08
C ALA A 120 12.95 -3.87 21.81
N PHE A 121 13.60 -3.51 22.91
CA PHE A 121 14.49 -4.40 23.66
C PHE A 121 13.77 -5.56 24.33
N VAL A 122 12.53 -5.34 24.81
CA VAL A 122 11.74 -6.38 25.49
C VAL A 122 10.87 -7.19 24.53
N ALA A 123 10.89 -6.87 23.24
CA ALA A 123 10.16 -7.59 22.22
C ALA A 123 10.66 -9.05 22.11
N PRO A 124 9.75 -10.04 21.98
CA PRO A 124 10.14 -11.43 21.85
C PRO A 124 10.87 -11.67 20.53
N SER A 125 11.82 -12.60 20.55
CA SER A 125 12.60 -12.99 19.38
C SER A 125 12.17 -14.39 18.88
N PRO A 126 12.11 -14.65 17.57
CA PRO A 126 11.60 -15.92 17.02
C PRO A 126 12.35 -17.19 17.47
N ASP A 127 13.58 -17.05 17.95
CA ASP A 127 14.40 -18.13 18.51
C ASP A 127 14.03 -18.53 19.95
N GLN A 128 13.18 -17.73 20.62
CA GLN A 128 12.76 -17.99 21.99
C GLN A 128 11.72 -19.12 22.09
N PRO A 129 11.79 -19.98 23.12
CA PRO A 129 10.73 -20.96 23.39
C PRO A 129 9.37 -20.29 23.62
N ASN A 130 8.32 -20.90 23.07
CA ASN A 130 6.94 -20.40 23.11
C ASN A 130 6.79 -18.98 22.52
N TYR A 131 7.53 -18.69 21.45
CA TYR A 131 7.53 -17.40 20.78
C TYR A 131 6.12 -16.86 20.53
N ASP A 132 5.21 -17.64 19.96
CA ASP A 132 3.84 -17.18 19.64
C ASP A 132 3.07 -16.72 20.87
N ALA A 133 3.13 -17.48 21.97
CA ALA A 133 2.47 -17.11 23.22
C ALA A 133 3.10 -15.86 23.85
N ARG A 134 4.44 -15.73 23.77
CA ARG A 134 5.16 -14.54 24.24
C ARG A 134 4.78 -13.31 23.41
N LEU A 135 4.70 -13.47 22.09
CA LEU A 135 4.30 -12.43 21.15
C LEU A 135 2.89 -11.94 21.45
N GLN A 136 1.94 -12.85 21.65
CA GLN A 136 0.58 -12.48 22.00
C GLN A 136 0.52 -11.66 23.30
N VAL A 137 1.19 -12.12 24.36
CA VAL A 137 1.23 -11.40 25.64
C VAL A 137 1.92 -10.05 25.50
N TYR A 138 3.04 -9.99 24.78
CA TYR A 138 3.78 -8.76 24.53
C TYR A 138 2.93 -7.72 23.78
N VAL A 139 2.28 -8.11 22.68
CA VAL A 139 1.42 -7.20 21.90
C VAL A 139 0.24 -6.71 22.74
N GLN A 140 -0.44 -7.59 23.49
CA GLN A 140 -1.56 -7.18 24.37
C GLN A 140 -1.12 -6.19 25.46
N ALA A 141 0.11 -6.31 25.95
CA ALA A 141 0.64 -5.42 26.97
C ALA A 141 1.11 -4.06 26.41
N THR A 142 1.49 -4.01 25.14
CA THR A 142 2.14 -2.83 24.53
C THR A 142 1.24 -2.05 23.57
N VAL A 143 0.24 -2.71 22.98
CA VAL A 143 -0.71 -2.12 22.03
C VAL A 143 -2.08 -2.09 22.71
N PRO A 144 -2.56 -0.94 23.21
CA PRO A 144 -3.81 -0.89 23.97
C PRO A 144 -5.00 -0.43 23.11
N ASP A 145 -6.20 -0.96 23.40
CA ASP A 145 -7.46 -0.39 22.87
C ASP A 145 -7.93 0.85 23.64
N THR A 146 -7.39 1.08 24.84
CA THR A 146 -7.69 2.26 25.66
C THR A 146 -6.41 2.92 26.12
N TRP A 147 -6.26 4.22 25.87
CA TRP A 147 -5.11 5.01 26.27
C TRP A 147 -5.56 6.36 26.84
N ASN A 148 -5.09 6.73 28.03
CA ASN A 148 -5.49 7.96 28.73
C ASN A 148 -7.01 8.21 28.80
N GLY A 149 -7.79 7.14 28.94
CA GLY A 149 -9.26 7.20 28.98
C GLY A 149 -9.94 7.32 27.60
N GLN A 150 -9.19 7.40 26.51
CA GLN A 150 -9.70 7.36 25.14
C GLN A 150 -9.74 5.92 24.62
N HIS A 151 -10.80 5.57 23.90
CA HIS A 151 -10.92 4.29 23.20
C HIS A 151 -10.21 4.38 21.85
N VAL A 152 -8.88 4.23 21.87
CA VAL A 152 -8.02 4.35 20.67
C VAL A 152 -8.06 3.10 19.78
N GLY A 153 -8.56 1.95 20.25
CA GLY A 153 -8.79 0.77 19.41
C GLY A 153 -7.55 0.15 18.75
N PHE A 154 -6.32 0.48 19.16
CA PHE A 154 -5.12 0.06 18.45
C PHE A 154 -4.92 -1.46 18.41
N TYR A 155 -5.23 -2.18 19.47
CA TYR A 155 -5.07 -3.63 19.50
C TYR A 155 -6.06 -4.32 18.55
N SER A 156 -7.32 -3.88 18.60
CA SER A 156 -8.37 -4.41 17.74
C SER A 156 -8.07 -4.16 16.26
N THR A 157 -7.64 -2.95 15.87
CA THR A 157 -7.22 -2.65 14.51
C THR A 157 -5.98 -3.48 14.12
N PHE A 158 -4.96 -3.53 14.96
CA PHE A 158 -3.75 -4.32 14.72
C PHE A 158 -4.08 -5.78 14.40
N VAL A 159 -4.91 -6.44 15.21
CA VAL A 159 -5.28 -7.85 15.01
C VAL A 159 -6.12 -8.04 13.74
N ASN A 160 -7.09 -7.15 13.49
CA ASN A 160 -7.95 -7.23 12.31
C ASN A 160 -7.15 -7.06 11.01
N ASP A 161 -6.13 -6.22 11.04
CA ASP A 161 -5.28 -5.89 9.89
C ASP A 161 -4.05 -6.81 9.80
N GLY A 162 -4.15 -8.07 10.24
CA GLY A 162 -3.12 -9.09 10.04
C GLY A 162 -2.00 -9.13 11.09
N GLY A 163 -2.09 -8.31 12.14
CA GLY A 163 -1.20 -8.33 13.30
C GLY A 163 0.27 -8.17 12.95
N ALA A 164 1.13 -8.94 13.61
CA ALA A 164 2.59 -8.82 13.47
C ALA A 164 3.09 -9.17 12.05
N ALA A 165 2.32 -9.93 11.25
CA ALA A 165 2.69 -10.21 9.87
C ALA A 165 2.66 -8.93 9.01
N VAL A 166 1.67 -8.07 9.23
CA VAL A 166 1.48 -6.83 8.47
C VAL A 166 2.21 -5.66 9.12
N TRP A 167 1.99 -5.45 10.41
CA TRP A 167 2.49 -4.26 11.12
C TRP A 167 3.91 -4.42 11.64
N GLY A 168 4.37 -5.65 11.83
CA GLY A 168 5.54 -5.95 12.64
C GLY A 168 5.28 -5.67 14.12
N LEU A 169 6.34 -5.55 14.90
CA LEU A 169 6.26 -5.30 16.34
C LEU A 169 6.09 -3.80 16.64
N PRO A 170 5.41 -3.43 17.73
CA PRO A 170 5.39 -2.04 18.20
C PRO A 170 6.82 -1.58 18.51
N VAL A 171 7.13 -0.35 18.11
CA VAL A 171 8.41 0.32 18.35
C VAL A 171 8.24 1.58 19.20
N SER A 172 7.02 1.90 19.63
CA SER A 172 6.74 2.99 20.58
C SER A 172 5.56 2.61 21.48
N THR A 173 5.44 3.29 22.61
CA THR A 173 4.14 3.41 23.30
C THR A 173 3.21 4.35 22.52
N PRO A 174 1.90 4.33 22.78
CA PRO A 174 1.01 5.38 22.28
C PRO A 174 1.42 6.77 22.79
N ALA A 175 1.29 7.78 21.93
CA ALA A 175 1.50 9.17 22.28
C ALA A 175 0.59 10.09 21.48
N ALA A 176 0.10 11.16 22.10
CA ALA A 176 -0.65 12.20 21.41
C ALA A 176 0.28 13.13 20.62
N ASP A 177 -0.21 13.70 19.51
CA ASP A 177 0.51 14.78 18.82
C ASP A 177 0.63 15.98 19.78
N PRO A 178 1.85 16.48 20.07
CA PRO A 178 2.03 17.66 20.92
C PRO A 178 1.34 18.92 20.37
N ASN A 179 1.14 19.01 19.05
CA ASN A 179 0.47 20.13 18.39
C ASN A 179 -1.04 19.90 18.23
N ASN A 180 -1.51 18.66 18.36
CA ASN A 180 -2.93 18.32 18.30
C ASN A 180 -3.26 17.10 19.19
N PRO A 181 -3.58 17.31 20.48
CA PRO A 181 -3.83 16.21 21.42
C PRO A 181 -5.03 15.33 21.09
N SER A 182 -5.87 15.70 20.11
CA SER A 182 -6.94 14.85 19.58
C SER A 182 -6.41 13.71 18.70
N PHE A 183 -5.16 13.80 18.25
CA PHE A 183 -4.49 12.79 17.45
C PHE A 183 -3.58 11.94 18.33
N VAL A 184 -3.74 10.62 18.28
CA VAL A 184 -2.89 9.67 19.02
C VAL A 184 -2.26 8.71 18.02
N TYR A 185 -0.97 8.42 18.22
CA TYR A 185 -0.20 7.54 17.36
C TYR A 185 0.42 6.40 18.16
N GLN A 186 0.53 5.23 17.54
CA GLN A 186 1.47 4.20 17.96
C GLN A 186 2.25 3.69 16.75
N ARG A 187 3.57 3.58 16.89
CA ARG A 187 4.46 3.15 15.80
C ARG A 187 4.73 1.66 15.89
N PHE A 188 4.85 1.05 14.72
CA PHE A 188 5.23 -0.33 14.50
C PHE A 188 6.38 -0.37 13.48
N GLN A 189 7.01 -1.53 13.33
CA GLN A 189 8.12 -1.67 12.39
C GLN A 189 7.73 -1.28 10.96
N ASN A 190 6.51 -1.63 10.54
CA ASN A 190 6.06 -1.49 9.14
C ASN A 190 5.04 -0.37 8.93
N GLY A 191 4.60 0.32 9.99
CA GLY A 191 3.49 1.28 9.91
C GLY A 191 3.26 2.09 11.17
N VAL A 192 2.24 2.94 11.14
CA VAL A 192 1.78 3.74 12.29
C VAL A 192 0.26 3.64 12.35
N LEU A 193 -0.27 3.27 13.51
CA LEU A 193 -1.70 3.43 13.78
C LEU A 193 -1.94 4.85 14.27
N PHE A 194 -2.98 5.46 13.74
CA PHE A 194 -3.41 6.81 14.00
C PHE A 194 -4.88 6.80 14.44
N TYR A 195 -5.14 7.29 15.64
CA TYR A 195 -6.47 7.55 16.16
C TYR A 195 -6.77 9.06 16.10
N ASP A 196 -7.94 9.39 15.56
CA ASP A 196 -8.49 10.74 15.55
C ASP A 196 -9.71 10.81 16.49
N ALA A 197 -9.58 11.55 17.59
CA ALA A 197 -10.64 11.71 18.58
C ALA A 197 -11.86 12.47 18.07
N SER A 198 -11.74 13.24 16.98
CA SER A 198 -12.85 13.98 16.40
C SER A 198 -13.84 13.08 15.64
N SER A 199 -13.32 12.06 14.96
CA SER A 199 -14.11 11.02 14.27
C SER A 199 -14.30 9.77 15.12
N GLY A 200 -13.45 9.55 16.13
CA GLY A 200 -13.41 8.33 16.93
C GLY A 200 -12.88 7.12 16.16
N THR A 201 -12.08 7.34 15.11
CA THR A 201 -11.61 6.28 14.20
C THR A 201 -10.12 6.03 14.33
N THR A 202 -9.73 4.76 14.15
CA THR A 202 -8.34 4.32 14.06
C THR A 202 -8.07 3.77 12.68
N GLN A 203 -6.96 4.22 12.09
CA GLN A 203 -6.53 3.83 10.76
C GLN A 203 -5.01 3.83 10.63
N ALA A 204 -4.50 3.26 9.54
CA ALA A 204 -3.10 3.39 9.17
C ALA A 204 -2.78 4.84 8.76
N LEU A 205 -1.63 5.35 9.19
CA LEU A 205 -1.01 6.50 8.55
C LEU A 205 -0.40 6.05 7.20
N PRO A 206 -0.55 6.82 6.10
CA PRO A 206 -0.15 6.38 4.77
C PRO A 206 1.38 6.47 4.57
N LEU A 207 2.15 5.63 5.25
CA LEU A 207 3.61 5.65 5.19
C LEU A 207 4.16 5.29 3.80
N GLY A 208 3.45 4.46 3.03
CA GLY A 208 3.84 4.18 1.65
C GLY A 208 3.74 5.41 0.76
N GLN A 209 2.75 6.28 0.98
CA GLN A 209 2.67 7.58 0.30
C GLN A 209 3.87 8.48 0.64
N TYR A 210 4.30 8.53 1.91
CA TYR A 210 5.51 9.27 2.30
C TYR A 210 6.79 8.65 1.72
N LEU A 211 6.88 7.32 1.68
CA LEU A 211 7.97 6.64 0.99
C LEU A 211 8.01 7.06 -0.50
N LYS A 212 6.87 7.07 -1.19
CA LYS A 212 6.78 7.51 -2.59
C LYS A 212 7.26 8.96 -2.77
N THR A 213 6.86 9.89 -1.91
CA THR A 213 7.31 11.28 -2.03
C THR A 213 8.82 11.41 -1.82
N ILE A 214 9.40 10.68 -0.86
CA ILE A 214 10.86 10.63 -0.67
C ILE A 214 11.56 10.03 -1.90
N LEU A 215 11.11 8.87 -2.38
CA LEU A 215 11.73 8.16 -3.51
C LEU A 215 11.71 9.00 -4.78
N THR A 216 10.60 9.68 -5.05
CA THR A 216 10.42 10.49 -6.27
C THR A 216 10.96 11.92 -6.13
N GLY A 217 11.14 12.41 -4.90
CA GLY A 217 11.46 13.82 -4.62
C GLY A 217 10.33 14.78 -5.00
N GLN A 218 9.13 14.29 -5.28
CA GLN A 218 7.99 15.09 -5.74
C GLN A 218 7.06 15.43 -4.57
N ASN A 219 6.62 16.69 -4.52
CA ASN A 219 5.65 17.20 -3.54
C ASN A 219 6.03 16.86 -2.07
N VAL A 220 7.32 16.88 -1.75
CA VAL A 220 7.80 16.58 -0.39
C VAL A 220 7.44 17.74 0.55
N PRO A 221 6.66 17.50 1.62
CA PRO A 221 6.38 18.52 2.63
C PRO A 221 7.67 19.07 3.25
N ALA A 222 7.70 20.35 3.63
CA ALA A 222 8.94 21.02 4.04
C ALA A 222 9.57 20.42 5.31
N ASP A 223 8.76 19.95 6.25
CA ASP A 223 9.22 19.27 7.46
C ASP A 223 9.81 17.89 7.15
N LEU A 224 9.15 17.12 6.28
CA LEU A 224 9.67 15.85 5.79
C LEU A 224 10.95 16.02 4.96
N ALA A 225 11.03 17.06 4.11
CA ALA A 225 12.23 17.35 3.34
C ALA A 225 13.42 17.68 4.26
N SER A 226 13.16 18.34 5.39
CA SER A 226 14.20 18.66 6.39
C SER A 226 14.69 17.39 7.10
N GLU A 227 13.78 16.50 7.48
CA GLU A 227 14.10 15.20 8.11
C GLU A 227 14.84 14.26 7.13
N ALA A 228 14.42 14.24 5.86
CA ALA A 228 14.95 13.34 4.83
C ALA A 228 16.17 13.89 4.05
N ALA A 229 16.68 15.08 4.41
CA ALA A 229 17.73 15.77 3.65
C ALA A 229 19.03 14.96 3.49
N GLY A 230 19.32 14.02 4.39
CA GLY A 230 20.47 13.12 4.32
C GLY A 230 20.15 11.69 3.84
N ALA A 231 18.90 11.42 3.46
CA ALA A 231 18.48 10.08 3.09
C ALA A 231 19.00 9.69 1.71
N SER A 232 19.64 8.53 1.61
CA SER A 232 20.19 8.02 0.34
C SER A 232 19.13 7.77 -0.74
N LEU A 233 17.88 7.54 -0.33
CA LEU A 233 16.76 7.27 -1.24
C LEU A 233 16.10 8.54 -1.78
N PHE A 234 16.43 9.72 -1.26
CA PHE A 234 15.75 10.96 -1.63
C PHE A 234 15.93 11.26 -3.13
N GLY A 235 14.82 11.29 -3.87
CA GLY A 235 14.80 11.58 -5.31
C GLY A 235 15.42 10.50 -6.21
N GLN A 236 15.82 9.35 -5.67
CA GLN A 236 16.52 8.31 -6.43
C GLN A 236 15.67 7.73 -7.58
N TYR A 237 14.34 7.82 -7.48
CA TYR A 237 13.36 7.24 -8.41
C TYR A 237 12.50 8.31 -9.11
N GLN A 238 12.98 9.55 -9.20
CA GLN A 238 12.24 10.65 -9.84
C GLN A 238 11.75 10.34 -11.27
N HIS A 239 12.50 9.51 -12.01
CA HIS A 239 12.20 9.09 -13.38
C HIS A 239 11.90 7.61 -13.51
N ALA A 240 11.59 6.92 -12.41
CA ALA A 240 11.28 5.50 -12.48
C ALA A 240 9.88 5.31 -13.06
N ASP A 241 9.77 4.46 -14.09
CA ASP A 241 8.49 4.02 -14.66
C ASP A 241 7.57 3.38 -13.60
N ALA A 242 8.15 2.94 -12.49
CA ALA A 242 7.44 2.45 -11.32
C ALA A 242 6.40 3.43 -10.77
N PHE A 243 6.57 4.74 -10.95
CA PHE A 243 5.65 5.76 -10.45
C PHE A 243 4.82 6.44 -11.55
N VAL A 244 4.70 5.77 -12.70
CA VAL A 244 3.77 6.12 -13.77
C VAL A 244 2.63 5.08 -13.76
N PRO A 245 1.35 5.49 -13.70
CA PRO A 245 0.22 4.54 -13.73
C PRO A 245 0.17 3.67 -15.00
N ASP A 246 -0.48 2.50 -14.91
CA ASP A 246 -0.73 1.57 -16.02
C ASP A 246 -1.84 2.05 -16.95
N ALA A 247 -2.87 2.65 -16.39
CA ALA A 247 -3.92 3.34 -17.11
C ALA A 247 -3.60 4.84 -17.11
N SER A 248 -3.04 5.33 -18.22
CA SER A 248 -2.82 6.75 -18.49
C SER A 248 -3.53 7.17 -19.77
#